data_AF-A0A1R1LRW2-F1
#
_entry.id   AF-A0A1R1LRW2-F1
#
_cell.length_a   1.000
_cell.length_b   1.000
_cell.length_c   1.000
_cell.angle_alpha   90.00
_cell.angle_beta   90.00
_cell.angle_gamma   90.00
#
_symmetry.space_group_name_H-M   'P 1'
#
loop_
_entity.id
_entity.type
_entity.pdbx_description
1 polymer ?
#
loop_
_entity_poly.entity_id
_entity_poly.type
_entity_poly.pdbx_seq_one_letter_code
_entity_poly.pdbx_strand_id
1 'polypeptide(L)'
;MYNDFFADMKTRMQPVVELAETNKKAMEELAALQKDSMTDVINASVAQFKELAQCQDPKLALEKQLEFYKSLESKMTDTAEKSIATISEAKDAFVAVIEESAKQTASEVEAAVKKASNIA
;
A
#
# COMPACT_ATOMS: atom_id res chain seq x y z
N MET A 1 -14.04 27.45 25.75
CA MET A 1 -12.56 27.62 25.76
C MET A 1 -11.82 26.29 25.92
N TYR A 2 -12.00 25.53 27.02
CA TYR A 2 -11.33 24.23 27.19
C TYR A 2 -11.89 23.14 26.25
N ASN A 3 -13.21 23.05 26.10
CA ASN A 3 -13.84 22.13 25.14
C ASN A 3 -13.50 22.46 23.67
N ASP A 4 -13.42 23.75 23.33
CA ASP A 4 -13.04 24.19 21.98
C ASP A 4 -11.58 23.86 21.68
N PHE A 5 -10.68 24.01 22.66
CA PHE A 5 -9.28 23.61 22.53
C PHE A 5 -9.11 22.09 22.27
N PHE A 6 -9.87 21.25 22.97
CA PHE A 6 -9.86 19.81 22.73
C PHE A 6 -10.44 19.43 21.36
N ALA A 7 -11.50 20.10 20.92
CA ALA A 7 -12.06 19.89 19.59
C ALA A 7 -11.07 20.31 18.49
N ASP A 8 -10.42 21.46 18.65
CA ASP A 8 -9.44 21.98 17.68
C ASP A 8 -8.19 21.08 17.59
N MET A 9 -7.69 20.62 18.73
CA MET A 9 -6.58 19.67 18.79
C MET A 9 -6.93 18.31 18.16
N LYS A 10 -8.17 17.83 18.35
CA LYS A 10 -8.64 16.60 17.70
C LYS A 10 -8.69 16.76 16.19
N THR A 11 -9.25 17.86 15.70
CA THR A 11 -9.29 18.17 14.26
C THR A 11 -7.89 18.27 13.64
N ARG A 12 -6.92 18.86 14.36
CA ARG A 12 -5.52 18.95 13.92
C ARG A 12 -4.77 17.61 13.93
N MET A 13 -5.18 16.67 14.77
CA MET A 13 -4.58 15.32 14.87
C MET A 13 -5.21 14.33 13.88
N GLN A 14 -6.43 14.58 13.43
CA GLN A 14 -7.18 13.74 12.50
C GLN A 14 -6.38 13.35 11.25
N PRO A 15 -5.67 14.27 10.56
CA PRO A 15 -4.93 13.92 9.35
C PRO A 15 -3.71 13.03 9.64
N VAL A 16 -3.11 13.16 10.82
CA VAL A 16 -1.99 12.29 11.26
C VAL A 16 -2.50 10.88 11.55
N VAL A 17 -3.69 10.76 12.14
CA VAL A 17 -4.35 9.47 12.40
C VAL A 17 -4.70 8.79 11.08
N GLU A 18 -5.28 9.52 10.13
CA GLU A 18 -5.63 8.99 8.80
C GLU A 18 -4.40 8.52 8.02
N LEU A 19 -3.31 9.29 8.03
CA LEU A 19 -2.03 8.86 7.45
C LEU A 19 -1.48 7.59 8.11
N ALA A 20 -1.55 7.50 9.42
CA ALA A 20 -1.05 6.33 10.16
C ALA A 20 -1.88 5.08 9.83
N GLU A 21 -3.20 5.21 9.73
CA GLU A 21 -4.09 4.12 9.32
C GLU A 21 -3.84 3.68 7.88
N THR A 22 -3.69 4.62 6.94
CA THR A 22 -3.39 4.29 5.54
C THR A 22 -2.03 3.60 5.39
N ASN A 23 -1.00 4.11 6.05
CA ASN A 23 0.33 3.47 6.03
C ASN A 23 0.30 2.08 6.66
N LYS A 24 -0.44 1.91 7.76
CA LYS A 24 -0.63 0.60 8.40
C LYS A 24 -1.30 -0.37 7.43
N LYS A 25 -2.39 0.03 6.77
CA LYS A 25 -3.10 -0.81 5.80
C LYS A 25 -2.20 -1.20 4.62
N ALA A 26 -1.44 -0.24 4.09
CA ALA A 26 -0.48 -0.50 3.01
C ALA A 26 0.60 -1.49 3.44
N MET A 27 1.13 -1.37 4.66
CA MET A 27 2.07 -2.33 5.22
C MET A 27 1.47 -3.72 5.40
N GLU A 28 0.23 -3.82 5.89
CA GLU A 28 -0.48 -5.09 6.05
C GLU A 28 -0.70 -5.77 4.68
N GLU A 29 -1.09 -5.03 3.65
CA GLU A 29 -1.23 -5.54 2.28
C GLU A 29 0.11 -6.00 1.69
N LEU A 30 1.18 -5.21 1.82
CA LEU A 30 2.51 -5.60 1.35
C LEU A 30 3.02 -6.85 2.07
N ALA A 31 2.80 -6.96 3.38
CA ALA A 31 3.17 -8.15 4.15
C ALA A 31 2.36 -9.38 3.72
N ALA A 32 1.07 -9.21 3.43
CA ALA A 32 0.23 -10.28 2.90
C ALA A 32 0.72 -10.74 1.50
N LEU A 33 0.98 -9.80 0.59
CA LEU A 33 1.51 -10.09 -0.74
C LEU A 33 2.84 -10.85 -0.68
N GLN A 34 3.75 -10.44 0.20
CA GLN A 34 5.04 -11.11 0.36
C GLN A 34 4.89 -12.53 0.93
N LYS A 35 3.99 -12.73 1.90
CA LYS A 35 3.69 -14.04 2.47
C LYS A 35 3.07 -14.98 1.42
N ASP A 36 2.13 -14.46 0.64
CA ASP A 36 1.46 -15.22 -0.42
C ASP A 36 2.45 -15.60 -1.51
N SER A 37 3.29 -14.66 -1.95
CA SER A 37 4.34 -14.91 -2.94
C SER A 37 5.33 -16.00 -2.46
N MET A 38 5.76 -15.94 -1.20
CA MET A 38 6.64 -16.97 -0.62
C MET A 38 5.96 -18.35 -0.54
N THR A 39 4.69 -18.38 -0.15
CA THR A 39 3.91 -19.62 -0.07
C THR A 39 3.74 -20.24 -1.45
N ASP A 40 3.47 -19.41 -2.45
CA ASP A 40 3.31 -19.81 -3.85
C ASP A 40 4.58 -20.38 -4.45
N VAL A 41 5.73 -19.77 -4.20
CA VAL A 41 7.04 -20.27 -4.66
C VAL A 41 7.33 -21.64 -4.03
N ILE A 42 7.08 -21.80 -2.73
CA ILE A 42 7.28 -23.08 -2.03
C ILE A 42 6.37 -24.16 -2.62
N ASN A 43 5.08 -23.87 -2.76
CA ASN A 43 4.11 -24.81 -3.29
C ASN A 43 4.43 -25.21 -4.74
N ALA A 44 4.76 -24.23 -5.59
CA ALA A 44 5.16 -24.48 -6.96
C ALA A 44 6.44 -25.32 -7.02
N SER A 45 7.42 -25.06 -6.16
CA SER A 45 8.68 -25.82 -6.12
C SER A 45 8.46 -27.27 -5.68
N VAL A 46 7.59 -27.50 -4.68
CA VAL A 46 7.22 -28.86 -4.25
C VAL A 46 6.48 -29.62 -5.35
N ALA A 47 5.57 -28.94 -6.06
CA ALA A 47 4.88 -29.53 -7.21
C ALA A 47 5.86 -29.89 -8.34
N GLN A 48 6.75 -28.96 -8.70
CA GLN A 48 7.77 -29.19 -9.72
C GLN A 48 8.70 -30.35 -9.36
N PHE A 49 9.10 -30.44 -8.09
CA PHE A 49 9.94 -31.54 -7.62
C PHE A 49 9.25 -32.89 -7.78
N LYS A 50 7.96 -33.00 -7.41
CA LYS A 50 7.18 -34.22 -7.59
C LYS A 50 7.04 -34.61 -9.06
N GLU A 51 6.77 -33.64 -9.93
CA GLU A 51 6.63 -33.90 -11.36
C GLU A 51 7.94 -34.34 -12.00
N LEU A 52 9.06 -33.67 -11.68
CA LEU A 52 10.37 -34.04 -12.19
C LEU A 52 10.84 -35.40 -11.68
N ALA A 53 10.56 -35.74 -10.41
CA ALA A 53 10.91 -37.04 -9.84
C ALA A 53 10.17 -38.22 -10.51
N GLN A 54 9.03 -37.97 -11.14
CA GLN A 54 8.23 -38.97 -11.87
C GLN A 54 8.52 -38.96 -13.39
N CYS A 55 9.27 -37.98 -13.88
CA CYS A 55 9.51 -37.80 -15.30
C CYS A 55 10.67 -38.68 -15.78
N GLN A 56 10.38 -39.62 -16.68
CA GLN A 56 11.40 -40.49 -17.30
C GLN A 56 11.91 -39.96 -18.64
N ASP A 57 11.23 -38.96 -19.23
CA ASP A 57 11.60 -38.36 -20.50
C ASP A 57 12.28 -36.99 -20.29
N PRO A 58 13.57 -36.83 -20.67
CA PRO A 58 14.29 -35.57 -20.52
C PRO A 58 13.70 -34.41 -21.34
N LYS A 59 13.02 -34.64 -22.47
CA LYS A 59 12.32 -33.57 -23.21
C LYS A 59 11.13 -33.05 -22.42
N LEU A 60 10.33 -33.96 -21.89
CA LEU A 60 9.14 -33.63 -21.11
C LEU A 60 9.54 -32.92 -19.79
N ALA A 61 10.66 -33.33 -19.18
CA ALA A 61 11.23 -32.64 -18.03
C ALA A 61 11.60 -31.18 -18.35
N LEU A 62 12.19 -30.93 -19.53
CA LEU A 62 12.57 -29.58 -19.96
C LEU A 62 11.35 -28.68 -20.19
N GLU A 63 10.30 -29.21 -20.85
CA GLU A 63 9.03 -28.49 -21.07
C GLU A 63 8.39 -28.10 -19.74
N LYS A 64 8.32 -29.03 -18.79
CA LYS A 64 7.80 -28.77 -17.44
C LYS A 64 8.60 -27.71 -16.70
N GLN A 65 9.92 -27.73 -16.83
CA GLN A 65 10.77 -26.72 -16.20
C GLN A 65 10.55 -25.33 -16.82
N LEU A 66 10.32 -25.26 -18.13
CA LEU A 66 9.92 -24.05 -18.84
C LEU A 66 8.57 -23.51 -18.38
N GLU A 67 7.57 -24.38 -18.22
CA GLU A 67 6.24 -24.00 -17.70
C GLU A 67 6.33 -23.47 -16.27
N PHE A 68 7.14 -24.11 -15.42
CA PHE A 68 7.41 -23.63 -14.06
C PHE A 68 8.00 -22.23 -14.05
N TYR A 69 9.02 -21.95 -14.86
CA TYR A 69 9.61 -20.62 -14.94
C TYR A 69 8.64 -19.55 -15.45
N LYS A 70 7.84 -19.86 -16.47
CA LYS A 70 6.79 -18.94 -16.96
C LYS A 70 5.74 -18.65 -15.89
N SER A 71 5.34 -19.67 -15.13
CA SER A 71 4.40 -19.49 -14.03
C SER A 71 4.99 -18.61 -12.92
N LEU A 72 6.25 -18.83 -12.55
CA LEU A 72 6.95 -17.96 -11.59
C LEU A 72 7.06 -16.52 -12.07
N GLU A 73 7.44 -16.31 -13.33
CA GLU A 73 7.54 -14.98 -13.94
C GLU A 73 6.21 -14.23 -13.89
N SER A 74 5.11 -14.89 -14.28
CA SER A 74 3.76 -14.31 -14.22
C SER A 74 3.40 -13.92 -12.78
N LYS A 75 3.62 -14.81 -11.81
CA LYS A 75 3.30 -14.53 -10.40
C LYS A 75 4.12 -13.38 -9.83
N MET A 76 5.39 -13.29 -10.21
CA MET A 76 6.28 -12.22 -9.74
C MET A 76 5.85 -10.88 -10.33
N THR A 77 5.44 -10.86 -11.60
CA THR A 77 4.85 -9.68 -12.26
C THR A 77 3.56 -9.25 -11.56
N ASP A 78 2.61 -10.17 -11.34
CA ASP A 78 1.36 -9.86 -10.64
C ASP A 78 1.60 -9.31 -9.23
N THR A 79 2.58 -9.86 -8.51
CA THR A 79 2.95 -9.38 -7.17
C THR A 79 3.54 -7.96 -7.23
N ALA A 80 4.39 -7.69 -8.22
CA ALA A 80 4.97 -6.37 -8.43
C ALA A 80 3.90 -5.32 -8.79
N GLU A 81 2.97 -5.64 -9.68
CA GLU A 81 1.85 -4.77 -10.05
C GLU A 81 0.99 -4.43 -8.83
N LYS A 82 0.61 -5.43 -8.03
CA LYS A 82 -0.15 -5.22 -6.79
C LYS A 82 0.62 -4.38 -5.78
N SER A 83 1.93 -4.60 -5.63
CA SER A 83 2.76 -3.81 -4.71
C SER A 83 2.83 -2.34 -5.14
N ILE A 84 2.95 -2.08 -6.46
CA ILE A 84 2.94 -0.72 -7.00
C ILE A 84 1.57 -0.06 -6.76
N ALA A 85 0.48 -0.80 -6.94
CA ALA A 85 -0.87 -0.30 -6.67
C ALA A 85 -1.04 0.11 -5.20
N THR A 86 -0.69 -0.77 -4.24
CA THR A 86 -0.75 -0.47 -2.80
C THR A 86 0.10 0.75 -2.41
N ILE A 87 1.31 0.88 -2.96
CA ILE A 87 2.16 2.05 -2.71
C ILE A 87 1.55 3.33 -3.31
N SER A 88 0.95 3.22 -4.50
CA SER A 88 0.30 4.36 -5.16
C SER A 88 -0.92 4.84 -4.38
N GLU A 89 -1.75 3.94 -3.86
CA GLU A 89 -2.87 4.29 -2.99
C GLU A 89 -2.41 5.00 -1.71
N ALA A 90 -1.34 4.51 -1.07
CA ALA A 90 -0.76 5.15 0.10
C ALA A 90 -0.24 6.56 -0.21
N LYS A 91 0.41 6.73 -1.37
CA LYS A 91 0.88 8.04 -1.84
C LYS A 91 -0.30 8.99 -2.10
N ASP A 92 -1.35 8.54 -2.75
CA ASP A 92 -2.50 9.38 -3.09
C ASP A 92 -3.24 9.84 -1.83
N ALA A 93 -3.40 8.95 -0.84
CA ALA A 93 -3.92 9.32 0.47
C ALA A 93 -3.04 10.35 1.18
N PHE A 94 -1.71 10.21 1.07
CA PHE A 94 -0.78 11.19 1.63
C PHE A 94 -0.91 12.57 0.98
N VAL A 95 -1.03 12.61 -0.35
CA VAL A 95 -1.27 13.85 -1.09
C VAL A 95 -2.58 14.50 -0.67
N ALA A 96 -3.66 13.72 -0.55
CA ALA A 96 -4.97 14.22 -0.11
C ALA A 96 -4.90 14.89 1.27
N VAL A 97 -4.21 14.26 2.23
CA VAL A 97 -4.02 14.82 3.58
C VAL A 97 -3.25 16.14 3.55
N ILE A 98 -2.20 16.25 2.73
CA ILE A 98 -1.46 17.51 2.58
C ILE A 98 -2.34 18.60 1.96
N GLU A 99 -3.09 18.26 0.91
CA GLU A 99 -4.00 19.22 0.26
C GLU A 99 -5.08 19.73 1.21
N GLU A 100 -5.65 18.85 2.02
CA GLU A 100 -6.64 19.22 3.03
C GLU A 100 -6.02 20.12 4.11
N SER A 101 -4.85 19.75 4.63
CA SER A 101 -4.11 20.55 5.61
C SER A 101 -3.76 21.95 5.08
N ALA A 102 -3.38 22.05 3.80
CA ALA A 102 -3.10 23.32 3.15
C ALA A 102 -4.35 24.20 2.99
N LYS A 103 -5.48 23.61 2.58
CA LYS A 103 -6.78 24.32 2.50
C LYS A 103 -7.24 24.81 3.87
N GLN A 104 -7.08 23.99 4.90
CA GLN A 104 -7.45 24.34 6.27
C GLN A 104 -6.62 25.53 6.78
N THR A 105 -5.29 25.48 6.56
CA THR A 105 -4.38 26.59 6.88
C THR A 105 -4.75 27.88 6.13
N ALA A 106 -5.05 27.79 4.84
CA ALA A 106 -5.46 28.96 4.04
C ALA A 106 -6.76 29.59 4.59
N SER A 107 -7.74 28.76 4.96
CA SER A 107 -9.00 29.22 5.56
C SER A 107 -8.79 29.90 6.92
N GLU A 108 -7.91 29.35 7.76
CA GLU A 108 -7.54 29.95 9.05
C GLU A 108 -6.87 31.33 8.87
N VAL A 109 -5.97 31.45 7.89
CA VAL A 109 -5.31 32.73 7.55
C VAL A 109 -6.34 33.76 7.07
N GLU A 110 -7.26 33.39 6.18
CA GLU A 110 -8.33 34.29 5.73
C GLU A 110 -9.23 34.76 6.88
N ALA A 111 -9.60 33.84 7.79
CA ALA A 111 -10.41 34.17 8.96
C ALA A 111 -9.68 35.12 9.91
N ALA A 112 -8.37 34.90 10.14
CA ALA A 112 -7.53 35.77 10.96
C ALA A 112 -7.40 37.18 10.34
N VAL A 113 -7.20 37.26 9.02
CA VAL A 113 -7.12 38.55 8.29
C VAL A 113 -8.45 39.30 8.39
N LYS A 114 -9.60 38.65 8.16
CA LYS A 114 -10.93 39.29 8.32
C LYS A 114 -11.16 39.79 9.75
N LYS A 115 -10.75 39.02 10.75
CA LYS A 115 -10.88 39.42 12.15
C LYS A 115 -10.01 40.64 12.48
N ALA A 116 -8.78 40.68 11.99
CA ALA A 116 -7.89 41.84 12.15
C ALA A 116 -8.43 43.09 11.42
N SER A 117 -9.04 42.89 10.24
CA SER A 117 -9.61 43.97 9.42
C SER A 117 -10.85 44.63 10.04
N ASN A 118 -11.64 43.87 10.81
CA ASN A 118 -12.85 44.36 11.48
C ASN A 118 -12.59 45.00 12.86
N ILE A 119 -11.32 45.02 13.31
CA ILE A 119 -10.89 45.61 14.59
C ILE A 119 -10.16 46.96 14.36
N ALA A 120 -9.92 47.36 13.10
CA ALA A 120 -9.39 48.67 12.70
C ALA A 120 -10.52 49.61 12.26
#